data_AF-A0A919PN45-F1
#
_entry.id   AF-A0A919PN45-F1
#
_cell.length_a   1.000
_cell.length_b   1.000
_cell.length_c   1.000
_cell.angle_alpha   90.00
_cell.angle_beta   90.00
_cell.angle_gamma   90.00
#
_symmetry.space_group_name_H-M   'P 1'
#
loop_
_entity.id
_entity.type
_entity.pdbx_description
1 polymer ?
#
loop_
_entity_poly.entity_id
_entity_poly.type
_entity_poly.pdbx_seq_one_letter_code
_entity_poly.pdbx_strand_id
1 'polypeptide(L)'
;MTDTVVFCFKGRHGLGHTRRALLSAEALAAADPSLRVVLVSQCRSIDLLRRTRLPVINLPVLERLPNDAVDAAFLRLLDALGTRLAPALVVEDTYPDPRHLFLAPFRDAAKALLMSGMTSGTYLERIRQDGLLRHYDRILIARDEASVAGIGDLTPPMRTVLGHSARIRYTGPVYAAPSTDEVAAAAARFGGGPLVVVNAGAGGDVTTQAFPERLFRSMTEVAARLLDERTDAHVVLVAGPYYAGSRPAALPNVSFVPFAPDLPALLHAARVAVIRPGSNVLRETLSGPASTVIVPNFSWAENQQDTADRLVASVPYVAQATCDDVDALHRLTREGLRHPPRPPWEEARSPAADLVAAQLLEVLRDPVPPVADLFLLAGGLGTAERREVLARHLPGAADADADTRLLLLDRVPAVHLTPALLHERGVRLVAVPDGASHDPRHGVNYDDGYGFDLPVWQRAHRLADHGLASVRVHHHRAVADRPEAVRYRLDRLRHDTALPAVWLDLRAVPTGALPAYAAGVGTALSGLTFATVTDLLDRQVSAQLL
;
A
#
# COMPACT_ATOMS: atom_id res chain seq x y z
N MET A 1 -3.22 -17.78 25.28
CA MET A 1 -1.95 -17.01 25.36
C MET A 1 -2.29 -15.61 24.89
N THR A 2 -1.63 -14.57 25.43
CA THR A 2 -1.83 -13.18 24.99
C THR A 2 -1.04 -12.96 23.71
N ASP A 3 -1.71 -12.70 22.60
CA ASP A 3 -1.04 -12.43 21.33
C ASP A 3 -0.29 -11.10 21.39
N THR A 4 0.97 -11.12 20.93
CA THR A 4 1.83 -9.93 20.91
C THR A 4 1.88 -9.37 19.50
N VAL A 5 1.58 -8.08 19.35
CA VAL A 5 1.70 -7.36 18.08
C VAL A 5 2.85 -6.37 18.17
N VAL A 6 3.77 -6.45 17.22
CA VAL A 6 4.98 -5.62 17.21
C VAL A 6 4.93 -4.65 16.04
N PHE A 7 4.98 -3.35 16.33
CA PHE A 7 5.11 -2.30 15.32
C PHE A 7 6.58 -1.93 15.16
N CYS A 8 7.15 -2.24 14.00
CA CYS A 8 8.52 -1.95 13.62
C CYS A 8 8.59 -0.72 12.71
N PHE A 9 9.28 0.34 13.13
CA PHE A 9 9.41 1.56 12.31
C PHE A 9 10.76 2.26 12.47
N LYS A 10 11.15 2.99 11.41
CA LYS A 10 12.43 3.71 11.32
C LYS A 10 12.18 5.21 11.34
N GLY A 11 12.66 5.88 12.38
CA GLY A 11 12.50 7.34 12.53
C GLY A 11 13.45 8.18 11.68
N ARG A 12 14.46 7.57 11.05
CA ARG A 12 15.45 8.29 10.22
C ARG A 12 14.83 9.07 9.07
N HIS A 13 13.72 8.57 8.53
CA HIS A 13 13.03 9.16 7.38
C HIS A 13 12.03 10.26 7.79
N GLY A 14 12.00 10.60 9.08
CA GLY A 14 11.14 11.62 9.65
C GLY A 14 10.14 11.06 10.66
N LEU A 15 9.56 11.98 11.45
CA LEU A 15 8.62 11.62 12.51
C LEU A 15 7.23 11.20 12.02
N GLY A 16 6.92 11.37 10.73
CA GLY A 16 5.66 10.90 10.14
C GLY A 16 5.49 9.38 10.27
N HIS A 17 6.59 8.63 10.13
CA HIS A 17 6.64 7.18 10.33
C HIS A 17 6.31 6.80 11.78
N THR A 18 7.00 7.43 12.74
CA THR A 18 6.74 7.25 14.18
C THR A 18 5.30 7.58 14.55
N ARG A 19 4.76 8.68 14.02
CA ARG A 19 3.40 9.11 14.31
C ARG A 19 2.34 8.15 13.76
N ARG A 20 2.49 7.71 12.51
CA ARG A 20 1.57 6.74 11.89
C ARG A 20 1.58 5.40 12.62
N ALA A 21 2.76 4.89 12.97
CA ALA A 21 2.89 3.66 13.75
C ALA A 21 2.25 3.81 15.14
N LEU A 22 2.52 4.91 15.84
CA LEU A 22 1.95 5.19 17.16
C LEU A 22 0.41 5.24 17.13
N LEU A 23 -0.18 6.04 16.24
CA LEU A 23 -1.63 6.19 16.14
C LEU A 23 -2.31 4.86 15.83
N SER A 24 -1.72 4.08 14.91
CA SER A 24 -2.27 2.76 14.53
C SER A 24 -2.15 1.75 15.67
N ALA A 25 -1.04 1.78 16.42
CA ALA A 25 -0.82 0.92 17.58
C ALA A 25 -1.76 1.24 18.74
N GLU A 26 -2.01 2.53 19.01
CA GLU A 26 -2.95 2.98 20.04
C GLU A 26 -4.39 2.62 19.67
N ALA A 27 -4.78 2.80 18.40
CA ALA A 27 -6.08 2.36 17.91
C ALA A 27 -6.27 0.84 18.04
N LEU A 28 -5.24 0.05 17.71
CA LEU A 28 -5.27 -1.41 17.86
C LEU A 28 -5.42 -1.84 19.32
N ALA A 29 -4.64 -1.24 20.23
CA ALA A 29 -4.72 -1.55 21.65
C ALA A 29 -6.07 -1.13 22.27
N ALA A 30 -6.69 -0.06 21.75
CA ALA A 30 -8.03 0.35 22.16
C ALA A 30 -9.12 -0.60 21.64
N ALA A 31 -8.99 -1.07 20.39
CA ALA A 31 -9.94 -1.98 19.76
C ALA A 31 -9.92 -3.40 20.37
N ASP A 32 -8.75 -3.87 20.79
CA ASP A 32 -8.60 -5.14 21.50
C ASP A 32 -7.61 -5.03 22.68
N PRO A 33 -8.12 -4.75 23.89
CA PRO A 33 -7.30 -4.65 25.10
C PRO A 33 -6.64 -5.96 25.54
N SER A 34 -7.00 -7.10 24.94
CA SER A 34 -6.36 -8.39 25.24
C SER A 34 -5.02 -8.55 24.53
N LEU A 35 -4.73 -7.74 23.52
CA LEU A 35 -3.46 -7.76 22.79
C LEU A 35 -2.35 -7.09 23.58
N ARG A 36 -1.13 -7.65 23.48
CA ARG A 36 0.08 -6.96 23.91
C ARG A 36 0.69 -6.23 22.72
N VAL A 37 0.43 -4.93 22.61
CA VAL A 37 1.01 -4.09 21.54
C VAL A 37 2.34 -3.49 21.98
N VAL A 38 3.40 -3.67 21.20
CA VAL A 38 4.76 -3.18 21.48
C VAL A 38 5.29 -2.37 20.30
N LEU A 39 5.86 -1.19 20.59
CA LEU A 39 6.51 -0.33 19.60
C LEU A 39 8.02 -0.63 19.60
N VAL A 40 8.55 -1.11 18.48
CA VAL A 40 9.99 -1.33 18.26
C VAL A 40 10.48 -0.30 17.25
N SER A 41 11.27 0.65 17.73
CA SER A 41 11.66 1.82 16.96
C SER A 41 13.16 1.87 16.67
N GLN A 42 13.55 2.46 15.55
CA GLN A 42 14.91 2.95 15.30
C GLN A 42 14.85 4.46 15.11
N CYS A 43 14.77 5.21 16.21
CA CYS A 43 14.62 6.67 16.20
C CYS A 43 15.74 7.35 17.00
N ARG A 44 16.25 8.49 16.51
CA ARG A 44 17.19 9.30 17.31
C ARG A 44 16.49 10.07 18.43
N SER A 45 15.19 10.35 18.28
CA SER A 45 14.33 10.94 19.30
C SER A 45 13.12 10.06 19.52
N ILE A 46 12.79 9.87 20.80
CA ILE A 46 11.58 9.17 21.27
C ILE A 46 10.55 10.15 21.83
N ASP A 47 10.70 11.46 21.60
CA ASP A 47 9.88 12.47 22.28
C ASP A 47 8.38 12.32 21.96
N LEU A 48 8.04 11.89 20.74
CA LEU A 48 6.64 11.55 20.37
C LEU A 48 6.11 10.32 21.11
N LEU A 49 6.99 9.40 21.48
CA LEU A 49 6.63 8.14 22.12
C LEU A 49 6.54 8.27 23.65
N ARG A 50 7.11 9.32 24.24
CA ARG A 50 7.14 9.51 25.71
C ARG A 50 5.76 9.59 26.37
N ARG A 51 4.73 9.98 25.63
CA ARG A 51 3.37 10.14 26.14
C ARG A 51 2.49 8.90 25.97
N THR A 52 2.95 7.91 25.21
CA THR A 52 2.17 6.69 25.00
C THR A 52 2.21 5.80 26.24
N ARG A 53 1.16 5.03 26.45
CA ARG A 53 1.11 3.97 27.48
C ARG A 53 1.64 2.63 26.97
N LEU A 54 1.88 2.53 25.67
CA LEU A 54 2.38 1.31 25.05
C LEU A 54 3.87 1.10 25.40
N PRO A 55 4.32 -0.15 25.61
CA PRO A 55 5.73 -0.47 25.72
C PRO A 55 6.52 -0.03 24.48
N VAL A 56 7.62 0.69 24.70
CA VAL A 56 8.52 1.18 23.65
C VAL A 56 9.91 0.59 23.82
N ILE A 57 10.45 0.01 22.75
CA ILE A 57 11.81 -0.49 22.67
C ILE A 57 12.51 0.28 21.54
N ASN A 58 13.32 1.27 21.90
CA ASN A 58 14.08 2.03 20.91
C ASN A 58 15.46 1.38 20.71
N LEU A 59 15.66 0.80 19.54
CA LEU A 59 16.92 0.25 19.09
C LEU A 59 17.85 1.36 18.59
N PRO A 60 19.17 1.17 18.67
CA PRO A 60 20.14 2.10 18.09
C PRO A 60 19.85 2.35 16.60
N VAL A 61 19.99 3.60 16.16
CA VAL A 61 19.91 3.96 14.74
C VAL A 61 21.22 3.57 14.08
N LEU A 62 21.19 2.52 13.26
CA LEU A 62 22.37 1.97 12.61
C LEU A 62 22.27 2.30 11.11
N GLU A 63 22.79 3.46 10.72
CA GLU A 63 22.67 4.00 9.34
C GLU A 63 23.46 3.19 8.32
N ARG A 64 24.64 2.73 8.76
CA ARG A 64 25.46 1.68 8.17
C ARG A 64 26.15 0.99 9.32
N LEU A 65 26.11 -0.33 9.35
CA LEU A 65 26.86 -1.08 10.34
C LEU A 65 28.33 -0.97 9.92
N PRO A 66 29.20 -0.39 10.76
CA PRO A 66 30.56 -0.03 10.35
C PRO A 66 31.40 -1.25 9.97
N ASN A 67 30.94 -2.45 10.34
CA ASN A 67 31.50 -3.74 9.95
C ASN A 67 30.48 -4.86 10.23
N ASP A 68 30.79 -6.05 9.74
CA ASP A 68 30.00 -7.28 9.91
C ASP A 68 29.76 -7.67 11.37
N ALA A 69 30.66 -7.30 12.29
CA ALA A 69 30.52 -7.62 13.71
C ALA A 69 29.38 -6.83 14.37
N VAL A 70 29.21 -5.55 14.00
CA VAL A 70 28.07 -4.76 14.48
C VAL A 70 26.77 -5.26 13.85
N ASP A 71 26.77 -5.67 12.58
CA ASP A 71 25.59 -6.27 11.96
C ASP A 71 25.19 -7.57 12.66
N ALA A 72 26.14 -8.49 12.85
CA ALA A 72 25.90 -9.73 13.58
C ALA A 72 25.42 -9.49 15.01
N ALA A 73 25.95 -8.49 15.72
CA ALA A 73 25.48 -8.12 17.05
C ALA A 73 24.04 -7.59 17.02
N PHE A 74 23.71 -6.76 16.03
CA PHE A 74 22.37 -6.23 15.84
C PHE A 74 21.36 -7.32 15.48
N LEU A 75 21.73 -8.25 14.59
CA LEU A 75 20.90 -9.41 14.24
C LEU A 75 20.67 -10.30 15.46
N ARG A 76 21.69 -10.56 16.29
CA ARG A 76 21.52 -11.30 17.56
C ARG A 76 20.59 -10.57 18.54
N LEU A 77 20.67 -9.25 18.61
CA LEU A 77 19.76 -8.45 19.44
C LEU A 77 18.32 -8.54 18.94
N LEU A 78 18.10 -8.42 17.62
CA LEU A 78 16.78 -8.58 17.01
C LEU A 78 16.23 -9.99 17.21
N ASP A 79 17.06 -11.02 17.06
CA ASP A 79 16.69 -12.42 17.26
C ASP A 79 16.27 -12.68 18.72
N ALA A 80 17.07 -12.24 19.69
CA ALA A 80 16.73 -12.35 21.10
C ALA A 80 15.45 -11.56 21.46
N LEU A 81 15.29 -10.36 20.87
CA LEU A 81 14.09 -9.54 21.04
C LEU A 81 12.85 -10.24 20.47
N GLY A 82 12.92 -10.71 19.23
CA GLY A 82 11.82 -11.42 18.57
C GLY A 82 11.45 -12.70 19.32
N THR A 83 12.44 -13.47 19.78
CA THR A 83 12.21 -14.67 20.62
C THR A 83 11.52 -14.32 21.93
N ARG A 84 11.94 -13.23 22.58
CA ARG A 84 11.37 -12.79 23.86
C ARG A 84 9.95 -12.24 23.72
N LEU A 85 9.66 -11.56 22.62
CA LEU A 85 8.35 -10.98 22.33
C LEU A 85 7.38 -12.03 21.77
N ALA A 86 7.88 -13.01 21.00
CA ALA A 86 7.10 -14.04 20.31
C ALA A 86 5.89 -13.44 19.57
N PRO A 87 6.12 -12.54 18.59
CA PRO A 87 5.03 -11.82 17.95
C PRO A 87 4.08 -12.76 17.20
N ALA A 88 2.78 -12.57 17.37
CA ALA A 88 1.76 -13.14 16.51
C ALA A 88 1.66 -12.37 15.18
N LEU A 89 1.91 -11.06 15.23
CA LEU A 89 1.88 -10.16 14.08
C LEU A 89 3.01 -9.13 14.17
N VAL A 90 3.71 -8.93 13.04
CA VAL A 90 4.70 -7.88 12.83
C VAL A 90 4.13 -6.85 11.86
N VAL A 91 4.02 -5.60 12.29
CA VAL A 91 3.58 -4.48 11.47
C VAL A 91 4.78 -3.62 11.14
N GLU A 92 5.17 -3.56 9.87
CA GLU A 92 6.25 -2.71 9.40
C GLU A 92 5.72 -1.42 8.80
N ASP A 93 6.44 -0.32 9.00
CA ASP A 93 6.10 0.96 8.42
C ASP A 93 6.90 1.27 7.15
N THR A 94 6.19 1.56 6.04
CA THR A 94 6.58 2.02 4.68
C THR A 94 7.80 1.39 3.99
N TYR A 95 8.91 1.22 4.70
CA TYR A 95 10.19 0.71 4.22
C TYR A 95 10.44 -0.69 4.79
N PRO A 96 10.09 -1.75 4.03
CA PRO A 96 10.41 -3.13 4.38
C PRO A 96 11.83 -3.30 4.92
N ASP A 97 11.99 -4.04 6.02
CA ASP A 97 13.30 -4.42 6.54
C ASP A 97 13.55 -5.91 6.31
N PRO A 98 14.50 -6.30 5.43
CA PRO A 98 14.87 -7.70 5.25
C PRO A 98 15.15 -8.44 6.56
N ARG A 99 15.62 -7.73 7.60
CA ARG A 99 15.90 -8.33 8.91
C ARG A 99 14.63 -8.81 9.61
N HIS A 100 13.53 -8.06 9.54
CA HIS A 100 12.26 -8.51 10.12
C HIS A 100 11.52 -9.50 9.20
N LEU A 101 11.85 -9.54 7.91
CA LEU A 101 11.29 -10.52 6.98
C LEU A 101 11.89 -11.92 7.16
N PHE A 102 13.21 -12.01 7.42
CA PHE A 102 13.94 -13.26 7.30
C PHE A 102 14.52 -13.84 8.61
N LEU A 103 14.61 -13.05 9.69
CA LEU A 103 15.04 -13.58 11.00
C LEU A 103 13.97 -14.53 11.57
N ALA A 104 14.40 -15.69 12.07
CA ALA A 104 13.52 -16.79 12.47
C ALA A 104 12.35 -16.39 13.40
N PRO A 105 12.55 -15.58 14.45
CA PRO A 105 11.46 -15.22 15.36
C PRO A 105 10.37 -14.34 14.73
N PHE A 106 10.69 -13.65 13.62
CA PHE A 106 9.74 -12.82 12.89
C PHE A 106 9.21 -13.51 11.63
N ARG A 107 10.01 -14.39 11.03
CA ARG A 107 9.70 -15.09 9.78
C ARG A 107 8.38 -15.86 9.86
N ASP A 108 8.11 -16.48 11.00
CA ASP A 108 6.95 -17.36 11.16
C ASP A 108 5.70 -16.62 11.70
N ALA A 109 5.85 -15.33 12.06
CA ALA A 109 4.73 -14.46 12.43
C ALA A 109 4.01 -13.90 11.19
N ALA A 110 2.71 -13.61 11.33
CA ALA A 110 1.97 -12.86 10.33
C ALA A 110 2.61 -11.47 10.13
N LYS A 111 2.49 -10.91 8.92
CA LYS A 111 3.15 -9.66 8.53
C LYS A 111 2.19 -8.70 7.86
N ALA A 112 2.17 -7.47 8.35
CA ALA A 112 1.49 -6.35 7.70
C ALA A 112 2.48 -5.24 7.35
N LEU A 113 2.35 -4.66 6.16
CA LEU A 113 3.07 -3.46 5.75
C LEU A 113 2.11 -2.26 5.78
N LEU A 114 2.41 -1.25 6.59
CA LEU A 114 1.67 0.01 6.64
C LEU A 114 2.42 1.09 5.84
N MET A 115 1.96 1.36 4.63
CA MET A 115 2.58 2.29 3.69
C MET A 115 2.02 3.71 3.83
N SER A 116 2.87 4.72 3.63
CA SER A 116 2.43 6.12 3.57
C SER A 116 1.65 6.41 2.29
N GLY A 117 0.71 7.36 2.37
CA GLY A 117 -0.14 7.76 1.25
C GLY A 117 0.55 8.58 0.15
N MET A 118 1.79 9.05 0.37
CA MET A 118 2.53 9.85 -0.62
C MET A 118 3.57 9.05 -1.40
N THR A 119 3.56 7.73 -1.28
CA THR A 119 4.52 6.85 -1.95
C THR A 119 4.46 7.04 -3.47
N SER A 120 5.59 7.32 -4.12
CA SER A 120 5.66 7.43 -5.59
C SER A 120 5.43 6.08 -6.27
N GLY A 121 4.93 6.09 -7.51
CA GLY A 121 4.76 4.88 -8.30
C GLY A 121 6.09 4.17 -8.55
N THR A 122 7.16 4.94 -8.75
CA THR A 122 8.53 4.43 -8.87
C THR A 122 9.00 3.69 -7.61
N TYR A 123 8.67 4.19 -6.41
CA TYR A 123 9.03 3.51 -5.18
C TYR A 123 8.26 2.19 -5.02
N LEU A 124 6.95 2.21 -5.28
CA LEU A 124 6.09 1.02 -5.26
C LEU A 124 6.59 -0.04 -6.25
N GLU A 125 6.97 0.37 -7.45
CA GLU A 125 7.52 -0.51 -8.46
C GLU A 125 8.85 -1.13 -8.00
N ARG A 126 9.73 -0.36 -7.37
CA ARG A 126 11.01 -0.89 -6.88
C ARG A 126 10.80 -1.96 -5.81
N ILE A 127 9.99 -1.70 -4.77
CA ILE A 127 9.76 -2.69 -3.71
C ILE A 127 9.07 -3.96 -4.23
N ARG A 128 8.28 -3.82 -5.29
CA ARG A 128 7.67 -4.93 -6.03
C ARG A 128 8.73 -5.73 -6.79
N GLN A 129 9.60 -5.07 -7.56
CA GLN A 129 10.68 -5.71 -8.31
C GLN A 129 11.70 -6.41 -7.39
N ASP A 130 11.94 -5.86 -6.21
CA ASP A 130 12.79 -6.46 -5.17
C ASP A 130 12.12 -7.68 -4.50
N GLY A 131 10.86 -7.98 -4.82
CA GLY A 131 10.09 -9.09 -4.28
C GLY A 131 9.78 -8.95 -2.79
N LEU A 132 9.75 -7.71 -2.27
CA LEU A 132 9.55 -7.47 -0.83
C LEU A 132 8.07 -7.57 -0.46
N LEU A 133 7.16 -7.16 -1.35
CA LEU A 133 5.72 -7.13 -1.09
C LEU A 133 5.11 -8.52 -0.86
N ARG A 134 5.61 -9.56 -1.53
CA ARG A 134 5.10 -10.94 -1.38
C ARG A 134 5.23 -11.52 0.03
N HIS A 135 6.08 -10.92 0.87
CA HIS A 135 6.34 -11.37 2.23
C HIS A 135 5.32 -10.86 3.26
N TYR A 136 4.39 -10.00 2.85
CA TYR A 136 3.33 -9.50 3.72
C TYR A 136 2.01 -10.20 3.42
N ASP A 137 1.30 -10.58 4.48
CA ASP A 137 -0.07 -11.10 4.43
C ASP A 137 -1.05 -9.96 4.13
N ARG A 138 -0.70 -8.74 4.57
CA ARG A 138 -1.50 -7.53 4.38
C ARG A 138 -0.63 -6.33 4.05
N ILE A 139 -1.06 -5.52 3.09
CA ILE A 139 -0.42 -4.25 2.72
C ILE A 139 -1.48 -3.16 2.87
N LEU A 140 -1.34 -2.32 3.88
CA LEU A 140 -2.24 -1.24 4.21
C LEU A 140 -1.66 0.05 3.65
N ILE A 141 -2.34 0.67 2.68
CA ILE A 141 -1.96 1.98 2.16
C ILE A 141 -2.75 3.04 2.93
N ALA A 142 -2.04 3.94 3.60
CA ALA A 142 -2.63 5.03 4.38
C ALA A 142 -3.14 6.18 3.48
N ARG A 143 -4.01 5.84 2.53
CA ARG A 143 -4.67 6.72 1.56
C ARG A 143 -5.89 6.02 0.94
N ASP A 144 -6.77 6.78 0.31
CA ASP A 144 -7.87 6.25 -0.49
C ASP A 144 -7.38 5.67 -1.82
N GLU A 145 -8.19 4.76 -2.39
CA GLU A 145 -7.88 4.04 -3.61
C GLU A 145 -7.77 4.96 -4.83
N ALA A 146 -8.70 5.90 -5.00
CA ALA A 146 -8.76 6.78 -6.17
C ALA A 146 -7.50 7.66 -6.27
N SER A 147 -7.06 8.20 -5.14
CA SER A 147 -5.82 8.94 -5.00
C SER A 147 -4.57 8.13 -5.39
N VAL A 148 -4.51 6.85 -4.99
CA VAL A 148 -3.38 5.98 -5.32
C VAL A 148 -3.41 5.61 -6.79
N ALA A 149 -4.58 5.27 -7.33
CA ALA A 149 -4.76 4.98 -8.76
C ALA A 149 -4.38 6.18 -9.65
N GLY A 150 -4.59 7.40 -9.15
CA GLY A 150 -4.24 8.67 -9.81
C GLY A 150 -2.75 9.02 -9.81
N ILE A 151 -1.87 8.20 -9.22
CA ILE A 151 -0.42 8.43 -9.27
C ILE A 151 0.07 8.25 -10.73
N GLY A 152 0.70 9.31 -11.27
CA GLY A 152 1.07 9.39 -12.69
C GLY A 152 2.18 8.42 -13.10
N ASP A 153 3.14 8.15 -12.22
CA ASP A 153 4.32 7.31 -12.49
C ASP A 153 4.11 5.82 -12.13
N LEU A 154 2.86 5.37 -11.92
CA LEU A 154 2.57 3.95 -11.74
C LEU A 154 2.73 3.17 -13.05
N THR A 155 3.57 2.14 -13.00
CA THR A 155 3.74 1.16 -14.07
C THR A 155 2.48 0.31 -14.25
N PRO A 156 2.23 -0.26 -15.45
CA PRO A 156 1.12 -1.19 -15.66
C PRO A 156 1.11 -2.39 -14.68
N PRO A 157 2.24 -3.03 -14.34
CA PRO A 157 2.30 -4.09 -13.34
C PRO A 157 1.87 -3.62 -11.95
N MET A 158 2.34 -2.46 -11.50
CA MET A 158 1.95 -1.95 -10.19
C MET A 158 0.47 -1.57 -10.13
N ARG A 159 -0.09 -1.00 -11.21
CA ARG A 159 -1.55 -0.74 -11.31
C ARG A 159 -2.36 -2.03 -11.18
N THR A 160 -1.90 -3.10 -11.83
CA THR A 160 -2.52 -4.42 -11.75
C THR A 160 -2.49 -4.96 -10.33
N VAL A 161 -1.33 -4.88 -9.67
CA VAL A 161 -1.17 -5.30 -8.28
C VAL A 161 -2.10 -4.52 -7.35
N LEU A 162 -2.12 -3.19 -7.45
CA LEU A 162 -2.95 -2.30 -6.63
C LEU A 162 -4.46 -2.58 -6.78
N GLY A 163 -4.93 -2.81 -8.02
CA GLY A 163 -6.36 -2.99 -8.28
C GLY A 163 -6.90 -4.39 -8.01
N HIS A 164 -6.03 -5.40 -7.87
CA HIS A 164 -6.46 -6.80 -7.85
C HIS A 164 -5.90 -7.65 -6.71
N SER A 165 -4.86 -7.21 -6.00
CA SER A 165 -4.37 -7.97 -4.87
C SER A 165 -5.31 -7.84 -3.67
N ALA A 166 -5.87 -8.96 -3.21
CA ALA A 166 -6.64 -9.05 -1.99
C ALA A 166 -5.78 -8.79 -0.73
N ARG A 167 -4.45 -8.70 -0.85
CA ARG A 167 -3.56 -8.28 0.25
C ARG A 167 -3.52 -6.77 0.41
N ILE A 168 -3.81 -6.00 -0.63
CA ILE A 168 -3.75 -4.54 -0.60
C ILE A 168 -5.07 -3.96 -0.11
N ARG A 169 -5.00 -3.04 0.85
CA ARG A 169 -6.15 -2.35 1.41
C ARG A 169 -5.87 -0.87 1.54
N TYR A 170 -6.86 -0.09 1.16
CA TYR A 170 -6.85 1.37 1.26
C TYR A 170 -7.55 1.74 2.56
N THR A 171 -6.78 2.23 3.52
CA THR A 171 -7.33 2.57 4.84
C THR A 171 -7.76 4.02 4.92
N GLY A 172 -7.34 4.88 3.99
CA GLY A 172 -7.41 6.32 4.18
C GLY A 172 -6.24 6.82 5.04
N PRO A 173 -6.11 8.13 5.25
CA PRO A 173 -4.91 8.68 5.84
C PRO A 173 -4.82 8.55 7.35
N VAL A 174 -3.60 8.30 7.84
CA VAL A 174 -3.30 8.22 9.27
C VAL A 174 -2.49 9.44 9.69
N TYR A 175 -3.12 10.35 10.44
CA TYR A 175 -2.53 11.58 10.96
C TYR A 175 -3.18 11.96 12.29
N ALA A 176 -2.55 12.85 13.05
CA ALA A 176 -3.12 13.29 14.32
C ALA A 176 -4.11 14.44 14.11
N ALA A 177 -5.32 14.28 14.63
CA ALA A 177 -6.31 15.35 14.72
C ALA A 177 -6.34 15.89 16.15
N PRO A 178 -5.92 17.14 16.39
CA PRO A 178 -5.94 17.72 17.73
C PRO A 178 -7.37 18.07 18.16
N SER A 179 -7.64 17.98 19.46
CA SER A 179 -8.86 18.51 20.08
C SER A 179 -8.84 20.04 20.15
N THR A 180 -10.01 20.67 20.30
CA THR A 180 -10.14 22.13 20.45
C THR A 180 -9.31 22.66 21.63
N ASP A 181 -9.26 21.92 22.73
CA ASP A 181 -8.49 22.29 23.92
C ASP A 181 -6.97 22.25 23.66
N GLU A 182 -6.50 21.24 22.93
CA GLU A 182 -5.09 21.17 22.52
C GLU A 182 -4.72 22.34 21.60
N VAL A 183 -5.59 22.70 20.66
CA VAL A 183 -5.40 23.84 19.76
C VAL A 183 -5.34 25.15 20.55
N ALA A 184 -6.28 25.36 21.48
CA ALA A 184 -6.31 26.55 22.33
C ALA A 184 -5.06 26.64 23.22
N ALA A 185 -4.63 25.53 23.82
CA ALA A 185 -3.42 25.46 24.63
C ALA A 185 -2.15 25.75 23.80
N ALA A 186 -2.07 25.23 22.56
CA ALA A 186 -0.97 25.51 21.65
C ALA A 186 -0.92 27.01 21.26
N ALA A 187 -2.07 27.63 20.99
CA ALA A 187 -2.17 29.05 20.66
C ALA A 187 -1.77 29.95 21.84
N ALA A 188 -2.23 29.63 23.06
CA ALA A 188 -1.98 30.42 24.27
C ALA A 188 -0.49 30.56 24.62
N ARG A 189 0.35 29.57 24.23
CA ARG A 189 1.81 29.62 24.41
C ARG A 189 2.49 30.78 23.70
N PHE A 190 1.84 31.40 22.72
CA PHE A 190 2.42 32.42 21.84
C PHE A 190 1.66 33.76 21.85
N GLY A 191 0.87 34.04 22.89
CA GLY A 191 0.35 35.39 23.15
C GLY A 191 -0.95 35.77 22.42
N GLY A 192 -1.68 34.81 21.84
CA GLY A 192 -3.06 34.99 21.36
C GLY A 192 -3.24 35.75 20.03
N GLY A 193 -2.19 36.39 19.51
CA GLY A 193 -2.19 36.99 18.16
C GLY A 193 -2.15 35.94 17.03
N PRO A 194 -2.34 36.35 15.76
CA PRO A 194 -2.29 35.44 14.62
C PRO A 194 -0.94 34.73 14.50
N LEU A 195 -0.97 33.40 14.42
CA LEU A 195 0.26 32.59 14.29
C LEU A 195 0.59 32.29 12.83
N VAL A 196 1.86 32.45 12.47
CA VAL A 196 2.46 31.90 11.25
C VAL A 196 3.36 30.74 11.67
N VAL A 197 2.95 29.51 11.39
CA VAL A 197 3.70 28.31 11.80
C VAL A 197 4.50 27.79 10.63
N VAL A 198 5.81 27.69 10.79
CA VAL A 198 6.74 27.22 9.76
C VAL A 198 7.29 25.86 10.18
N ASN A 199 7.11 24.84 9.36
CA ASN A 199 7.70 23.51 9.58
C ASN A 199 8.42 22.99 8.33
N ALA A 200 9.73 22.77 8.45
CA ALA A 200 10.57 22.22 7.38
C ALA A 200 10.62 20.67 7.38
N GLY A 201 9.71 20.01 8.10
CA GLY A 201 9.78 18.59 8.44
C GLY A 201 10.43 18.34 9.80
N ALA A 202 10.86 17.10 10.05
CA ALA A 202 11.49 16.70 11.32
C ALA A 202 13.01 16.97 11.39
N GLY A 203 13.60 17.51 10.32
CA GLY A 203 15.05 17.64 10.13
C GLY A 203 15.77 16.32 9.80
N GLY A 204 15.04 15.26 9.42
CA GLY A 204 15.51 13.86 9.50
C GLY A 204 16.46 13.37 8.41
N ASP A 205 16.47 13.97 7.22
CA ASP A 205 17.36 13.50 6.17
C ASP A 205 18.65 14.33 6.18
N VAL A 206 19.76 13.69 6.53
CA VAL A 206 21.12 14.26 6.50
C VAL A 206 21.47 14.84 5.14
N THR A 207 20.88 14.34 4.05
CA THR A 207 21.09 14.85 2.70
C THR A 207 20.35 16.18 2.42
N THR A 208 19.45 16.59 3.32
CA THR A 208 18.59 17.78 3.11
C THR A 208 18.72 18.85 4.20
N GLN A 209 19.75 18.81 5.07
CA GLN A 209 19.92 19.80 6.17
C GLN A 209 19.96 21.26 5.69
N ALA A 210 20.46 21.51 4.48
CA ALA A 210 20.47 22.84 3.89
C ALA A 210 19.06 23.40 3.63
N PHE A 211 18.04 22.54 3.46
CA PHE A 211 16.67 22.98 3.17
C PHE A 211 16.00 23.65 4.38
N PRO A 212 15.95 23.03 5.59
CA PRO A 212 15.44 23.69 6.78
C PRO A 212 16.14 25.02 7.09
N GLU A 213 17.48 25.07 6.96
CA GLU A 213 18.25 26.30 7.20
C GLU A 213 17.84 27.43 6.24
N ARG A 214 17.76 27.12 4.93
CA ARG A 214 17.31 28.07 3.90
C ARG A 214 15.90 28.57 4.19
N LEU A 215 14.96 27.67 4.45
CA LEU A 215 13.57 28.04 4.75
C LEU A 215 13.46 28.89 6.02
N PHE A 216 14.16 28.53 7.11
CA PHE A 216 14.12 29.30 8.35
C PHE A 216 14.78 30.66 8.21
N ARG A 217 15.87 30.79 7.44
CA ARG A 217 16.47 32.07 7.11
C ARG A 217 15.48 32.96 6.35
N SER A 218 14.88 32.45 5.27
CA SER A 218 13.89 33.18 4.48
C SER A 218 12.69 33.60 5.32
N MET A 219 12.15 32.71 6.14
CA MET A 219 11.01 33.04 7.00
C MET A 219 11.37 33.98 8.17
N THR A 220 12.63 34.03 8.60
CA THR A 220 13.11 35.06 9.54
C THR A 220 13.14 36.43 8.86
N GLU A 221 13.54 36.50 7.59
CA GLU A 221 13.45 37.74 6.81
C GLU A 221 12.00 38.17 6.57
N VAL A 222 11.11 37.23 6.24
CA VAL A 222 9.66 37.49 6.17
C VAL A 222 9.15 38.05 7.50
N ALA A 223 9.55 37.48 8.63
CA ALA A 223 9.15 37.96 9.95
C ALA A 223 9.63 39.38 10.24
N ALA A 224 10.85 39.74 9.83
CA ALA A 224 11.37 41.10 9.93
C ALA A 224 10.53 42.08 9.10
N ARG A 225 10.17 41.73 7.86
CA ARG A 225 9.29 42.57 7.01
C ARG A 225 7.90 42.74 7.61
N LEU A 226 7.31 41.68 8.17
CA LEU A 226 6.01 41.76 8.84
C LEU A 226 6.08 42.69 10.07
N LEU A 227 7.19 42.66 10.81
CA LEU A 227 7.43 43.54 11.96
C LEU A 227 7.57 45.00 11.52
N ASP A 228 8.35 45.28 10.47
CA ASP A 228 8.53 46.63 9.91
C ASP A 228 7.21 47.21 9.38
N GLU A 229 6.38 46.37 8.76
CA GLU A 229 5.03 46.71 8.29
C GLU A 229 4.01 46.85 9.43
N ARG A 230 4.40 46.58 10.68
CA ARG A 230 3.51 46.54 11.87
C ARG A 230 2.34 45.58 11.70
N THR A 231 2.55 44.46 11.02
CA THR A 231 1.56 43.39 10.91
C THR A 231 1.53 42.60 12.22
N ASP A 232 0.36 42.49 12.84
CA ASP A 232 0.15 41.67 14.03
C ASP A 232 0.21 40.18 13.67
N ALA A 233 1.40 39.59 13.76
CA ALA A 233 1.64 38.18 13.53
C ALA A 233 2.88 37.70 14.29
N HIS A 234 2.78 36.51 14.89
CA HIS A 234 3.89 35.84 15.54
C HIS A 234 4.34 34.62 14.73
N VAL A 235 5.61 34.58 14.35
CA VAL A 235 6.19 33.52 13.51
C VAL A 235 6.83 32.45 14.38
N VAL A 236 6.34 31.21 14.28
CA VAL A 236 6.85 30.05 15.03
C VAL A 236 7.60 29.13 14.07
N LEU A 237 8.92 29.07 14.22
CA LEU A 237 9.80 28.21 13.44
C LEU A 237 10.00 26.87 14.17
N VAL A 238 9.43 25.78 13.66
CA VAL A 238 9.51 24.44 14.26
C VAL A 238 10.53 23.59 13.53
N ALA A 239 11.65 23.30 14.20
CA ALA A 239 12.82 22.62 13.61
C ALA A 239 12.66 21.10 13.49
N GLY A 240 12.12 20.46 14.54
CA GLY A 240 12.12 19.01 14.68
C GLY A 240 13.40 18.48 15.32
N PRO A 241 13.36 17.27 15.90
CA PRO A 241 14.41 16.78 16.79
C PRO A 241 15.68 16.34 16.05
N TYR A 242 15.65 16.30 14.71
CA TYR A 242 16.80 15.91 13.90
C TYR A 242 17.49 17.09 13.21
N TYR A 243 16.98 18.31 13.40
CA TYR A 243 17.62 19.51 12.89
C TYR A 243 18.95 19.74 13.62
N ALA A 244 20.04 19.81 12.85
CA ALA A 244 21.39 20.05 13.36
C ALA A 244 21.92 21.45 13.02
N GLY A 245 21.12 22.28 12.35
CA GLY A 245 21.51 23.62 11.96
C GLY A 245 21.49 24.63 13.12
N SER A 246 21.91 25.85 12.81
CA SER A 246 21.96 26.93 13.81
C SER A 246 20.56 27.48 14.11
N ARG A 247 20.39 28.02 15.32
CA ARG A 247 19.17 28.79 15.67
C ARG A 247 19.11 30.05 14.79
N PRO A 248 17.97 30.37 14.18
CA PRO A 248 17.79 31.60 13.41
C PRO A 248 17.96 32.86 14.28
N ALA A 249 18.14 34.01 13.62
CA ALA A 249 18.28 35.29 14.32
C ALA A 249 17.09 35.58 15.24
N ALA A 250 17.37 36.11 16.42
CA ALA A 250 16.33 36.46 17.39
C ALA A 250 15.63 37.75 16.96
N LEU A 251 14.33 37.66 16.67
CA LEU A 251 13.44 38.80 16.44
C LEU A 251 12.30 38.77 17.47
N PRO A 252 11.73 39.93 17.86
CA PRO A 252 10.67 40.00 18.88
C PRO A 252 9.42 39.17 18.53
N ASN A 253 9.08 39.07 17.25
CA ASN A 253 7.93 38.32 16.73
C ASN A 253 8.30 36.92 16.22
N VAL A 254 9.47 36.38 16.57
CA VAL A 254 9.93 35.05 16.16
C VAL A 254 10.16 34.15 17.36
N SER A 255 9.57 32.97 17.35
CA SER A 255 9.88 31.88 18.27
C SER A 255 10.47 30.70 17.53
N PHE A 256 11.66 30.28 17.97
CA PHE A 256 12.29 29.05 17.48
C PHE A 256 12.00 27.91 18.45
N VAL A 257 11.34 26.86 17.95
CA VAL A 257 10.94 25.68 18.71
C VAL A 257 11.75 24.48 18.19
N PRO A 258 12.73 23.97 18.96
CA PRO A 258 13.53 22.82 18.55
C PRO A 258 12.66 21.59 18.25
N PHE A 259 11.63 21.36 19.07
CA PHE A 259 10.67 20.27 18.87
C PHE A 259 9.30 20.61 19.45
N ALA A 260 8.24 20.30 18.69
CA ALA A 260 6.85 20.46 19.10
C ALA A 260 6.13 19.11 19.03
N PRO A 261 5.95 18.37 20.16
CA PRO A 261 5.17 17.12 20.15
C PRO A 261 3.70 17.35 19.77
N ASP A 262 3.20 18.55 20.07
CA ASP A 262 1.88 19.10 19.78
C ASP A 262 1.82 19.83 18.43
N LEU A 263 2.73 19.55 17.49
CA LEU A 263 2.76 20.18 16.17
C LEU A 263 1.39 20.25 15.45
N PRO A 264 0.53 19.20 15.44
CA PRO A 264 -0.78 19.31 14.79
C PRO A 264 -1.66 20.39 15.42
N ALA A 265 -1.67 20.48 16.76
CA ALA A 265 -2.43 21.49 17.47
C ALA A 265 -1.93 22.89 17.14
N LEU A 266 -0.60 23.05 17.05
CA LEU A 266 0.03 24.30 16.63
C LEU A 266 -0.31 24.66 15.17
N LEU A 267 -0.31 23.68 14.25
CA LEU A 267 -0.71 23.88 12.85
C LEU A 267 -2.19 24.27 12.73
N HIS A 268 -3.07 23.71 13.57
CA HIS A 268 -4.49 24.06 13.63
C HIS A 268 -4.74 25.44 14.26
N ALA A 269 -3.89 25.85 15.20
CA ALA A 269 -3.91 27.20 15.76
C ALA A 269 -3.39 28.27 14.79
N ALA A 270 -2.67 27.85 13.74
CA ALA A 270 -2.07 28.75 12.78
C ALA A 270 -3.10 29.47 11.92
N ARG A 271 -2.87 30.76 11.67
CA ARG A 271 -3.55 31.49 10.60
C ARG A 271 -2.92 31.17 9.25
N VAL A 272 -1.60 31.06 9.23
CA VAL A 272 -0.81 30.65 8.07
C VAL A 272 0.13 29.53 8.46
N ALA A 273 0.17 28.47 7.67
CA ALA A 273 1.13 27.37 7.79
C ALA A 273 2.06 27.36 6.58
N VAL A 274 3.37 27.41 6.81
CA VAL A 274 4.40 27.27 5.77
C VAL A 274 5.10 25.93 5.99
N ILE A 275 4.85 24.95 5.11
CA ILE A 275 5.23 23.56 5.37
C ILE A 275 6.03 22.94 4.23
N ARG A 276 6.97 22.06 4.59
CA ARG A 276 7.43 21.00 3.68
C ARG A 276 6.36 19.90 3.65
N PRO A 277 5.83 19.49 2.49
CA PRO A 277 4.66 18.62 2.40
C PRO A 277 5.01 17.14 2.58
N GLY A 278 5.40 16.72 3.79
CA GLY A 278 5.43 15.30 4.15
C GLY A 278 4.02 14.75 4.38
N SER A 279 3.79 13.46 4.12
CA SER A 279 2.44 12.85 4.14
C SER A 279 1.59 13.19 5.37
N ASN A 280 2.15 13.10 6.57
CA ASN A 280 1.45 13.40 7.82
C ASN A 280 1.26 14.91 8.02
N VAL A 281 2.33 15.70 8.00
CA VAL A 281 2.30 17.16 8.26
C VAL A 281 1.36 17.88 7.28
N LEU A 282 1.35 17.45 6.01
CA LEU A 282 0.43 17.98 5.01
C LEU A 282 -1.03 17.80 5.44
N ARG A 283 -1.43 16.62 5.92
CA ARG A 283 -2.81 16.33 6.33
C ARG A 283 -3.15 16.94 7.69
N GLU A 284 -2.20 16.99 8.61
CA GLU A 284 -2.33 17.70 9.89
C GLU A 284 -2.59 19.19 9.64
N THR A 285 -1.92 19.79 8.67
CA THR A 285 -2.14 21.19 8.27
C THR A 285 -3.47 21.36 7.53
N LEU A 286 -3.73 20.51 6.53
CA LEU A 286 -4.89 20.66 5.65
C LEU A 286 -6.23 20.23 6.28
N SER A 287 -6.19 19.51 7.40
CA SER A 287 -7.36 19.26 8.25
C SER A 287 -7.77 20.47 9.10
N GLY A 288 -6.85 21.42 9.32
CA GLY A 288 -7.08 22.63 10.11
C GLY A 288 -7.60 23.82 9.26
N PRO A 289 -7.69 25.01 9.86
CA PRO A 289 -8.23 26.21 9.19
C PRO A 289 -7.18 27.08 8.48
N ALA A 290 -5.90 26.76 8.58
CA ALA A 290 -4.82 27.64 8.10
C ALA A 290 -4.83 27.84 6.58
N SER A 291 -4.53 29.07 6.13
CA SER A 291 -3.99 29.29 4.78
C SER A 291 -2.63 28.60 4.70
N THR A 292 -2.35 27.87 3.62
CA THR A 292 -1.16 27.01 3.55
C THR A 292 -0.25 27.41 2.41
N VAL A 293 1.03 27.61 2.72
CA VAL A 293 2.10 27.74 1.73
C VAL A 293 2.93 26.47 1.74
N ILE A 294 2.82 25.70 0.66
CA ILE A 294 3.58 24.46 0.46
C ILE A 294 4.95 24.82 -0.12
N VAL A 295 6.00 24.33 0.53
CA VAL A 295 7.39 24.50 0.09
C VAL A 295 7.97 23.11 -0.18
N PRO A 296 7.73 22.55 -1.39
CA PRO A 296 8.17 21.20 -1.72
C PRO A 296 9.70 21.12 -1.76
N ASN A 297 10.23 19.94 -1.45
CA ASN A 297 11.64 19.61 -1.59
C ASN A 297 11.77 18.21 -2.21
N PHE A 298 12.98 17.86 -2.63
CA PHE A 298 13.28 16.52 -3.09
C PHE A 298 13.00 15.47 -2.00
N SER A 299 12.39 14.36 -2.40
CA SER A 299 12.20 13.15 -1.60
C SER A 299 12.26 11.94 -2.53
N TRP A 300 13.03 10.92 -2.14
CA TRP A 300 13.17 9.69 -2.93
C TRP A 300 11.92 8.80 -2.89
N ALA A 301 11.10 8.94 -1.86
CA ALA A 301 9.93 8.09 -1.64
C ALA A 301 8.61 8.81 -1.92
N GLU A 302 8.61 10.14 -1.91
CA GLU A 302 7.40 10.94 -2.05
C GLU A 302 7.55 11.97 -3.18
N ASN A 303 6.58 12.03 -4.10
CA ASN A 303 6.54 13.12 -5.08
C ASN A 303 5.87 14.36 -4.47
N GLN A 304 6.68 15.14 -3.75
CA GLN A 304 6.24 16.35 -3.04
C GLN A 304 5.80 17.47 -4.00
N GLN A 305 6.43 17.57 -5.17
CA GLN A 305 6.11 18.59 -6.18
C GLN A 305 4.74 18.32 -6.82
N ASP A 306 4.53 17.13 -7.38
CA ASP A 306 3.23 16.77 -7.98
C ASP A 306 2.09 16.87 -6.97
N THR A 307 2.36 16.57 -5.70
CA THR A 307 1.36 16.70 -4.64
C THR A 307 1.03 18.17 -4.38
N ALA A 308 2.03 19.05 -4.34
CA ALA A 308 1.80 20.49 -4.20
C ALA A 308 1.01 21.05 -5.39
N ASP A 309 1.39 20.69 -6.62
CA ASP A 309 0.72 21.16 -7.85
C ASP A 309 -0.77 20.80 -7.87
N ARG A 310 -1.11 19.55 -7.53
CA ARG A 310 -2.51 19.11 -7.44
C ARG A 310 -3.29 19.88 -6.38
N LEU A 311 -2.69 20.17 -5.23
CA LEU A 311 -3.37 20.85 -4.13
C LEU A 311 -3.59 22.33 -4.41
N VAL A 312 -2.61 23.02 -5.00
CA VAL A 312 -2.76 24.42 -5.44
C VAL A 312 -3.90 24.56 -6.46
N ALA A 313 -4.08 23.56 -7.33
CA ALA A 313 -5.15 23.56 -8.32
C ALA A 313 -6.55 23.27 -7.76
N SER A 314 -6.66 22.64 -6.59
CA SER A 314 -7.93 22.06 -6.10
C SER A 314 -8.37 22.49 -4.71
N VAL A 315 -7.47 23.06 -3.90
CA VAL A 315 -7.76 23.42 -2.50
C VAL A 315 -7.67 24.93 -2.30
N PRO A 316 -8.76 25.60 -1.87
CA PRO A 316 -8.75 27.04 -1.63
C PRO A 316 -7.67 27.45 -0.63
N TYR A 317 -7.04 28.60 -0.86
CA TYR A 317 -6.03 29.20 0.02
C TYR A 317 -4.81 28.31 0.29
N VAL A 318 -4.54 27.37 -0.62
CA VAL A 318 -3.27 26.66 -0.72
C VAL A 318 -2.47 27.27 -1.85
N ALA A 319 -1.25 27.69 -1.53
CA ALA A 319 -0.30 28.22 -2.49
C ALA A 319 1.01 27.43 -2.40
N GLN A 320 1.86 27.58 -3.41
CA GLN A 320 3.21 27.03 -3.41
C GLN A 320 4.24 28.16 -3.50
N ALA A 321 5.38 27.96 -2.84
CA ALA A 321 6.56 28.81 -2.96
C ALA A 321 7.84 27.97 -2.94
N THR A 322 8.98 28.58 -3.26
CA THR A 322 10.29 27.97 -3.04
C THR A 322 10.91 28.49 -1.74
N CYS A 323 11.79 27.72 -1.11
CA CYS A 323 12.34 28.08 0.21
C CYS A 323 13.24 29.32 0.22
N ASP A 324 13.75 29.77 -0.94
CA ASP A 324 14.60 30.97 -1.06
C ASP A 324 13.87 32.18 -1.64
N ASP A 325 12.61 32.04 -2.06
CA ASP A 325 11.84 33.15 -2.64
C ASP A 325 11.15 33.93 -1.51
N VAL A 326 11.92 34.80 -0.85
CA VAL A 326 11.45 35.62 0.29
C VAL A 326 10.28 36.50 -0.12
N ASP A 327 10.29 37.05 -1.34
CA ASP A 327 9.23 37.95 -1.83
C ASP A 327 7.91 37.19 -2.01
N ALA A 328 7.93 36.00 -2.61
CA ALA A 328 6.75 35.16 -2.71
C ALA A 328 6.28 34.69 -1.33
N LEU A 329 7.18 34.24 -0.46
CA LEU A 329 6.85 33.80 0.90
C LEU A 329 6.20 34.92 1.71
N HIS A 330 6.75 36.15 1.66
CA HIS A 330 6.18 37.32 2.34
C HIS A 330 4.80 37.67 1.79
N ARG A 331 4.66 37.78 0.47
CA ARG A 331 3.38 38.10 -0.19
C ARG A 331 2.30 37.08 0.19
N LEU A 332 2.58 35.79 0.03
CA LEU A 332 1.63 34.71 0.33
C LEU A 332 1.29 34.62 1.82
N THR A 333 2.27 34.86 2.71
CA THR A 333 2.01 34.92 4.15
C THR A 333 1.07 36.08 4.49
N ARG A 334 1.32 37.26 3.92
CA ARG A 334 0.49 38.45 4.15
C ARG A 334 -0.93 38.30 3.60
N GLU A 335 -1.07 37.69 2.42
CA GLU A 335 -2.38 37.32 1.84
C GLU A 335 -3.11 36.33 2.76
N GLY A 336 -2.42 35.26 3.19
CA GLY A 336 -2.96 34.22 4.07
C GLY A 336 -3.43 34.73 5.43
N LEU A 337 -2.75 35.72 6.01
CA LEU A 337 -3.18 36.36 7.26
C LEU A 337 -4.57 37.03 7.11
N ARG A 338 -4.91 37.50 5.91
CA ARG A 338 -6.17 38.22 5.61
C ARG A 338 -7.32 37.28 5.19
N HIS A 339 -7.02 36.09 4.69
CA HIS A 339 -8.05 35.13 4.25
C HIS A 339 -8.91 34.65 5.42
N PRO A 340 -10.22 34.37 5.22
CA PRO A 340 -11.01 33.69 6.23
C PRO A 340 -10.43 32.28 6.55
N PRO A 341 -10.80 31.67 7.70
CA PRO A 341 -10.48 30.27 7.98
C PRO A 341 -10.86 29.36 6.81
N ARG A 342 -9.92 28.51 6.37
CA ARG A 342 -10.15 27.57 5.28
C ARG A 342 -11.02 26.40 5.76
N PRO A 343 -11.95 25.87 4.93
CA PRO A 343 -12.61 24.60 5.23
C PRO A 343 -11.60 23.43 5.18
N PRO A 344 -11.72 22.41 6.03
CA PRO A 344 -10.86 21.22 5.98
C PRO A 344 -10.87 20.55 4.61
N TRP A 345 -9.69 20.13 4.14
CA TRP A 345 -9.55 19.37 2.90
C TRP A 345 -10.22 18.01 3.05
N GLU A 346 -10.99 17.58 2.05
CA GLU A 346 -11.82 16.37 2.11
C GLU A 346 -11.03 15.11 2.47
N GLU A 347 -9.87 14.89 1.84
CA GLU A 347 -9.00 13.73 2.14
C GLU A 347 -8.47 13.79 3.58
N ALA A 348 -8.40 14.98 4.20
CA ALA A 348 -7.91 15.20 5.57
C ALA A 348 -9.06 15.51 6.56
N ARG A 349 -10.25 14.94 6.36
CA ARG A 349 -11.36 15.11 7.31
C ARG A 349 -11.37 14.08 8.43
N SER A 350 -10.93 12.86 8.16
CA SER A 350 -11.05 11.75 9.10
C SER A 350 -9.78 10.93 9.12
N PRO A 351 -9.04 10.89 10.24
CA PRO A 351 -7.91 10.00 10.40
C PRO A 351 -8.40 8.55 10.47
N ALA A 352 -7.65 7.63 9.86
CA ALA A 352 -8.09 6.26 9.66
C ALA A 352 -7.31 5.22 10.47
N ALA A 353 -6.78 5.60 11.64
CA ALA A 353 -6.06 4.67 12.51
C ALA A 353 -6.95 3.48 12.93
N ASP A 354 -8.25 3.69 13.12
CA ASP A 354 -9.21 2.64 13.48
C ASP A 354 -9.43 1.63 12.34
N LEU A 355 -9.42 2.10 11.08
CA LEU A 355 -9.49 1.20 9.92
C LEU A 355 -8.21 0.38 9.78
N VAL A 356 -7.03 0.97 10.05
CA VAL A 356 -5.78 0.20 10.15
C VAL A 356 -5.90 -0.86 11.23
N ALA A 357 -6.35 -0.50 12.44
CA ALA A 357 -6.53 -1.45 13.54
C ALA A 357 -7.49 -2.60 13.18
N ALA A 358 -8.63 -2.30 12.57
CA ALA A 358 -9.59 -3.30 12.12
C ALA A 358 -8.97 -4.30 11.13
N GLN A 359 -8.20 -3.81 10.15
CA GLN A 359 -7.52 -4.67 9.18
C GLN A 359 -6.41 -5.52 9.80
N LEU A 360 -5.72 -5.02 10.83
CA LEU A 360 -4.73 -5.80 11.57
C LEU A 360 -5.39 -6.89 12.44
N LEU A 361 -6.55 -6.61 13.02
CA LEU A 361 -7.35 -7.61 13.74
C LEU A 361 -7.87 -8.71 12.80
N GLU A 362 -8.23 -8.37 11.57
CA GLU A 362 -8.59 -9.38 10.54
C GLU A 362 -7.42 -10.34 10.26
N VAL A 363 -6.18 -9.82 10.14
CA VAL A 363 -4.98 -10.66 9.94
C VAL A 363 -4.74 -11.61 11.13
N LEU A 364 -5.04 -11.18 12.35
CA LEU A 364 -4.90 -12.01 13.54
C LEU A 364 -6.01 -13.08 13.66
N ARG A 365 -7.23 -12.78 13.18
CA ARG A 365 -8.40 -13.67 13.29
C ARG A 365 -8.46 -14.71 12.18
N ASP A 366 -8.19 -14.29 10.95
CA ASP A 366 -8.23 -15.14 9.76
C ASP A 366 -6.81 -15.39 9.26
N PRO A 367 -6.15 -16.50 9.67
CA PRO A 367 -5.00 -16.98 8.92
C PRO A 367 -5.46 -17.19 7.47
N VAL A 368 -4.63 -16.75 6.52
CA VAL A 368 -4.84 -16.71 5.05
C VAL A 368 -5.95 -17.68 4.60
N PRO A 369 -7.03 -17.18 3.93
CA PRO A 369 -8.19 -18.00 3.61
C PRO A 369 -7.78 -19.31 2.92
N PRO A 370 -8.53 -20.40 3.17
CA PRO A 370 -8.21 -21.71 2.64
C PRO A 370 -7.98 -21.62 1.13
N VAL A 371 -6.85 -22.18 0.72
CA VAL A 371 -6.41 -22.16 -0.67
C VAL A 371 -7.40 -23.00 -1.48
N ALA A 372 -8.36 -22.35 -2.15
CA ALA A 372 -9.14 -22.92 -3.25
C ALA A 372 -8.34 -23.96 -4.06
N ASP A 373 -8.95 -25.10 -4.32
CA ASP A 373 -8.30 -26.30 -4.87
C ASP A 373 -8.14 -26.27 -6.39
N LEU A 374 -8.98 -25.51 -7.11
CA LEU A 374 -9.08 -25.56 -8.56
C LEU A 374 -9.69 -24.29 -9.16
N PHE A 375 -9.17 -23.84 -10.30
CA PHE A 375 -9.89 -22.97 -11.23
C PHE A 375 -10.36 -23.77 -12.45
N LEU A 376 -11.64 -23.70 -12.80
CA LEU A 376 -12.22 -24.44 -13.91
C LEU A 376 -12.78 -23.50 -14.99
N LEU A 377 -12.35 -23.71 -16.23
CA LEU A 377 -12.97 -23.13 -17.42
C LEU A 377 -13.62 -24.26 -18.22
N ALA A 378 -14.82 -24.03 -18.75
CA ALA A 378 -15.46 -24.95 -19.68
C ALA A 378 -15.74 -24.24 -21.01
N GLY A 379 -15.27 -24.80 -22.11
CA GLY A 379 -15.46 -24.26 -23.47
C GLY A 379 -16.09 -25.25 -24.43
N GLY A 380 -16.54 -24.76 -25.58
CA GLY A 380 -17.17 -25.62 -26.60
C GLY A 380 -18.65 -25.88 -26.34
N LEU A 381 -19.34 -24.92 -25.73
CA LEU A 381 -20.76 -25.01 -25.43
C LEU A 381 -21.61 -24.71 -26.66
N GLY A 382 -21.24 -23.74 -27.49
CA GLY A 382 -21.84 -23.43 -28.79
C GLY A 382 -23.32 -22.99 -28.79
N THR A 383 -24.05 -23.19 -27.70
CA THR A 383 -25.50 -22.97 -27.56
C THR A 383 -25.85 -22.63 -26.11
N ALA A 384 -26.93 -21.86 -25.91
CA ALA A 384 -27.45 -21.53 -24.57
C ALA A 384 -27.91 -22.78 -23.80
N GLU A 385 -28.52 -23.75 -24.49
CA GLU A 385 -28.96 -25.02 -23.91
C GLU A 385 -27.81 -25.78 -23.25
N ARG A 386 -26.67 -25.92 -23.94
CA ARG A 386 -25.48 -26.58 -23.38
C ARG A 386 -24.91 -25.82 -22.18
N ARG A 387 -25.01 -24.49 -22.16
CA ARG A 387 -24.60 -23.65 -21.02
C ARG A 387 -25.48 -23.92 -19.81
N GLU A 388 -26.79 -23.96 -20.00
CA GLU A 388 -27.76 -24.19 -18.93
C GLU A 388 -27.62 -25.60 -18.33
N VAL A 389 -27.43 -26.62 -19.19
CA VAL A 389 -27.16 -28.00 -18.75
C VAL A 389 -25.91 -28.03 -17.87
N LEU A 390 -24.82 -27.40 -18.32
CA LEU A 390 -23.58 -27.41 -17.55
C LEU A 390 -23.72 -26.66 -16.22
N ALA A 391 -24.43 -25.52 -16.22
CA ALA A 391 -24.66 -24.72 -15.03
C ALA A 391 -25.50 -25.45 -13.98
N ARG A 392 -26.45 -26.31 -14.40
CA ARG A 392 -27.25 -27.15 -13.50
C ARG A 392 -26.46 -28.27 -12.83
N HIS A 393 -25.39 -28.76 -13.47
CA HIS A 393 -24.70 -29.98 -13.05
C HIS A 393 -23.31 -29.75 -12.45
N LEU A 394 -22.66 -28.62 -12.76
CA LEU A 394 -21.37 -28.28 -12.17
C LEU A 394 -21.52 -27.30 -11.01
N PRO A 395 -20.90 -27.59 -9.84
CA PRO A 395 -20.93 -26.67 -8.70
C PRO A 395 -20.23 -25.34 -9.04
N GLY A 396 -20.83 -24.21 -8.64
CA GLY A 396 -20.21 -22.88 -8.79
C GLY A 396 -20.49 -22.16 -10.11
N ALA A 397 -21.33 -22.71 -10.99
CA ALA A 397 -21.82 -22.04 -12.18
C ALA A 397 -22.91 -21.01 -11.82
N ALA A 398 -22.51 -19.80 -11.43
CA ALA A 398 -23.44 -18.68 -11.30
C ALA A 398 -23.63 -17.97 -12.65
N ASP A 399 -24.66 -17.12 -12.76
CA ASP A 399 -24.89 -16.24 -13.91
C ASP A 399 -23.63 -15.43 -14.27
N ALA A 400 -23.50 -15.10 -15.55
CA ALA A 400 -22.30 -14.50 -16.15
C ALA A 400 -21.79 -13.19 -15.49
N ASP A 401 -22.59 -12.56 -14.63
CA ASP A 401 -22.32 -11.28 -13.98
C ASP A 401 -21.87 -11.38 -12.50
N ALA A 402 -21.91 -12.58 -11.88
CA ALA A 402 -21.33 -12.80 -10.55
C ALA A 402 -19.93 -13.40 -10.70
N ASP A 403 -18.92 -12.94 -9.94
CA ASP A 403 -17.54 -13.46 -9.98
C ASP A 403 -17.50 -15.00 -9.99
N THR A 404 -17.41 -15.58 -11.20
CA THR A 404 -17.82 -16.97 -11.43
C THR A 404 -16.68 -17.90 -11.05
N ARG A 405 -17.02 -18.94 -10.27
CA ARG A 405 -16.13 -20.07 -9.96
C ARG A 405 -15.92 -21.01 -11.14
N LEU A 406 -16.80 -20.89 -12.14
CA LEU A 406 -16.78 -21.62 -13.39
C LEU A 406 -17.02 -20.67 -14.55
N LEU A 407 -16.03 -20.51 -15.42
CA LEU A 407 -16.18 -19.69 -16.62
C LEU A 407 -16.67 -20.52 -17.81
N LEU A 408 -17.81 -20.13 -18.39
CA LEU A 408 -18.46 -20.81 -19.52
C LEU A 408 -18.22 -20.07 -20.83
N LEU A 409 -17.56 -20.73 -21.79
CA LEU A 409 -17.22 -20.16 -23.09
C LEU A 409 -18.01 -20.81 -24.24
N ASP A 410 -18.71 -20.00 -25.03
CA ASP A 410 -19.50 -20.47 -26.19
C ASP A 410 -18.61 -21.10 -27.25
N ARG A 411 -17.43 -20.52 -27.48
CA ARG A 411 -16.41 -21.05 -28.38
C ARG A 411 -15.21 -21.50 -27.57
N VAL A 412 -14.55 -22.55 -28.03
CA VAL A 412 -13.17 -22.84 -27.63
C VAL A 412 -12.32 -21.73 -28.25
N PRO A 413 -11.69 -20.84 -27.46
CA PRO A 413 -10.72 -19.89 -28.01
C PRO A 413 -9.67 -20.69 -28.79
N ALA A 414 -9.22 -20.20 -29.94
CA ALA A 414 -8.12 -20.87 -30.61
C ALA A 414 -6.91 -20.91 -29.66
N VAL A 415 -6.10 -21.97 -29.65
CA VAL A 415 -5.00 -22.15 -28.68
C VAL A 415 -4.01 -20.97 -28.65
N HIS A 416 -3.91 -20.23 -29.77
CA HIS A 416 -3.10 -19.00 -29.93
C HIS A 416 -3.83 -17.72 -29.50
N LEU A 417 -5.16 -17.72 -29.45
CA LEU A 417 -5.98 -16.71 -28.79
C LEU A 417 -6.13 -17.16 -27.36
N THR A 418 -5.09 -16.93 -26.57
CA THR A 418 -5.25 -16.98 -25.12
C THR A 418 -6.54 -16.23 -24.79
N PRO A 419 -7.53 -16.84 -24.11
CA PRO A 419 -8.65 -16.06 -23.62
C PRO A 419 -8.04 -15.07 -22.63
N ALA A 420 -7.84 -13.84 -23.09
CA ALA A 420 -7.72 -12.69 -22.23
C ALA A 420 -9.07 -12.64 -21.53
N LEU A 421 -9.13 -13.22 -20.34
CA LEU A 421 -10.32 -13.13 -19.51
C LEU A 421 -10.45 -11.67 -19.13
N LEU A 422 -11.36 -11.00 -19.83
CA LEU A 422 -11.61 -9.57 -19.74
C LEU A 422 -12.03 -9.19 -18.33
N HIS A 423 -11.57 -8.02 -17.89
CA HIS A 423 -12.45 -7.06 -17.24
C HIS A 423 -12.15 -5.66 -17.79
N GLU A 424 -13.17 -4.82 -17.91
CA GLU A 424 -13.12 -3.39 -18.33
C GLU A 424 -12.12 -2.50 -17.55
N ARG A 425 -11.36 -3.04 -16.59
CA ARG A 425 -10.49 -2.30 -15.66
C ARG A 425 -8.98 -2.51 -15.85
N GLY A 426 -8.56 -3.09 -16.98
CA GLY A 426 -7.15 -2.99 -17.43
C GLY A 426 -6.21 -4.14 -17.07
N VAL A 427 -6.71 -5.28 -16.58
CA VAL A 427 -5.91 -6.51 -16.43
C VAL A 427 -6.28 -7.53 -17.49
N ARG A 428 -5.27 -8.19 -18.08
CA ARG A 428 -5.47 -9.36 -18.96
C ARG A 428 -4.85 -10.59 -18.27
N LEU A 429 -5.69 -11.48 -17.74
CA LEU A 429 -5.25 -12.83 -17.38
C LEU A 429 -4.97 -13.60 -18.66
N VAL A 430 -3.74 -14.09 -18.81
CA VAL A 430 -3.31 -14.84 -19.98
C VAL A 430 -3.29 -16.32 -19.65
N ALA A 431 -4.37 -17.04 -20.00
CA ALA A 431 -4.44 -18.50 -19.95
C ALA A 431 -3.51 -19.14 -21.01
N VAL A 432 -2.36 -19.63 -20.57
CA VAL A 432 -1.37 -20.32 -21.40
C VAL A 432 -1.64 -21.82 -21.35
N PRO A 433 -2.12 -22.45 -22.44
CA PRO A 433 -2.30 -23.90 -22.45
C PRO A 433 -0.97 -24.61 -22.19
N ASP A 434 -1.01 -25.61 -21.32
CA ASP A 434 0.09 -26.55 -21.10
C ASP A 434 0.36 -27.33 -22.41
N GLY A 435 1.54 -27.12 -22.99
CA GLY A 435 1.99 -27.76 -24.24
C GLY A 435 2.18 -29.28 -24.13
N ALA A 436 2.04 -29.88 -22.95
CA ALA A 436 2.08 -31.33 -22.74
C ALA A 436 0.72 -32.01 -22.98
N SER A 437 -0.05 -31.55 -23.98
CA SER A 437 -1.04 -32.38 -24.65
C SER A 437 -0.29 -33.53 -25.36
N HIS A 438 0.13 -34.53 -24.58
CA HIS A 438 0.65 -35.80 -25.05
C HIS A 438 -0.53 -36.58 -25.67
N ASP A 439 -1.05 -36.09 -26.80
CA ASP A 439 -1.71 -36.95 -27.78
C ASP A 439 -0.63 -37.39 -28.76
N PRO A 440 -0.15 -38.65 -28.66
CA PRO A 440 0.87 -39.16 -29.58
C PRO A 440 0.42 -39.18 -31.04
N ARG A 441 -0.87 -38.94 -31.36
CA ARG A 441 -1.37 -38.76 -32.73
C ARG A 441 -1.19 -37.35 -33.28
N HIS A 442 -0.94 -36.36 -32.42
CA HIS A 442 -0.73 -34.96 -32.77
C HIS A 442 0.62 -34.51 -32.22
N GLY A 443 1.68 -35.19 -32.68
CA GLY A 443 3.06 -34.95 -32.29
C GLY A 443 3.37 -33.46 -32.15
N VAL A 444 4.19 -33.15 -31.14
CA VAL A 444 4.57 -31.81 -30.70
C VAL A 444 5.13 -31.00 -31.87
N ASN A 445 4.24 -30.38 -32.64
CA ASN A 445 4.51 -29.35 -33.61
C ASN A 445 3.26 -28.48 -33.64
N TYR A 446 3.46 -27.25 -33.17
CA TYR A 446 2.57 -26.15 -33.45
C TYR A 446 2.34 -26.13 -34.97
N ASP A 447 1.11 -26.34 -35.41
CA ASP A 447 0.67 -26.30 -36.80
C ASP A 447 1.09 -24.95 -37.44
N ASP A 448 1.66 -24.97 -38.65
CA ASP A 448 2.18 -23.79 -39.37
C ASP A 448 1.09 -22.74 -39.72
N GLY A 449 -0.18 -23.01 -39.40
CA GLY A 449 -1.32 -22.11 -39.59
C GLY A 449 -1.68 -21.24 -38.37
N TYR A 450 -1.01 -21.38 -37.23
CA TYR A 450 -1.35 -20.66 -35.99
C TYR A 450 -0.43 -19.45 -35.76
N GLY A 451 -0.78 -18.31 -36.35
CA GLY A 451 0.00 -17.06 -36.38
C GLY A 451 0.21 -16.30 -35.06
N PHE A 452 0.38 -16.97 -33.92
CA PHE A 452 0.89 -16.36 -32.70
C PHE A 452 1.78 -17.37 -31.97
N ASP A 453 3.09 -17.29 -32.20
CA ASP A 453 4.08 -18.07 -31.46
C ASP A 453 4.25 -17.44 -30.07
N LEU A 454 3.33 -17.78 -29.16
CA LEU A 454 3.35 -17.34 -27.77
C LEU A 454 4.70 -17.66 -27.09
N PRO A 455 5.37 -18.80 -27.35
CA PRO A 455 6.75 -19.02 -26.93
C PRO A 455 7.77 -18.01 -27.51
N VAL A 456 7.67 -17.56 -28.76
CA VAL A 456 8.50 -16.46 -29.31
C VAL A 456 8.17 -15.14 -28.66
N TRP A 457 6.89 -14.82 -28.49
CA TRP A 457 6.47 -13.58 -27.85
C TRP A 457 6.91 -13.54 -26.37
N GLN A 458 6.75 -14.63 -25.62
CA GLN A 458 7.24 -14.76 -24.24
C GLN A 458 8.77 -14.73 -24.12
N ARG A 459 9.49 -15.14 -25.18
CA ARG A 459 10.95 -14.97 -25.27
C ARG A 459 11.35 -13.51 -25.47
N ALA A 460 10.53 -12.71 -26.15
CA ALA A 460 10.77 -11.30 -26.42
C ALA A 460 10.16 -10.34 -25.38
N HIS A 461 9.12 -10.77 -24.67
CA HIS A 461 8.31 -9.96 -23.75
C HIS A 461 7.92 -10.78 -22.52
N ARG A 462 8.30 -10.32 -21.32
CA ARG A 462 7.79 -10.91 -20.09
C ARG A 462 6.39 -10.36 -19.85
N LEU A 463 5.38 -11.23 -19.76
CA LEU A 463 3.99 -10.86 -19.46
C LEU A 463 3.89 -9.93 -18.24
N ALA A 464 4.68 -10.21 -17.21
CA ALA A 464 4.74 -9.43 -15.99
C ALA A 464 5.15 -7.96 -16.20
N ASP A 465 5.99 -7.65 -17.20
CA ASP A 465 6.43 -6.28 -17.51
C ASP A 465 5.30 -5.43 -18.10
N HIS A 466 4.27 -6.09 -18.64
CA HIS A 466 3.09 -5.47 -19.22
C HIS A 466 1.87 -5.48 -18.27
N GLY A 467 2.07 -5.87 -17.01
CA GLY A 467 0.99 -6.03 -16.03
C GLY A 467 0.04 -7.18 -16.36
N LEU A 468 0.54 -8.18 -17.09
CA LEU A 468 -0.24 -9.36 -17.43
C LEU A 468 0.12 -10.49 -16.47
N ALA A 469 -0.87 -10.96 -15.71
CA ALA A 469 -0.76 -12.20 -14.98
C ALA A 469 -1.03 -13.36 -15.95
N SER A 470 -0.20 -14.40 -15.90
CA SER A 470 -0.40 -15.61 -16.69
C SER A 470 -0.96 -16.73 -15.81
N VAL A 471 -1.69 -17.65 -16.39
CA VAL A 471 -2.03 -18.91 -15.71
C VAL A 471 -1.76 -20.04 -16.68
N ARG A 472 -1.00 -21.05 -16.25
CA ARG A 472 -0.89 -22.28 -17.02
C ARG A 472 -2.19 -23.05 -16.87
N VAL A 473 -2.85 -23.29 -17.99
CA VAL A 473 -4.13 -24.00 -18.01
C VAL A 473 -3.92 -25.36 -18.63
N HIS A 474 -4.27 -26.41 -17.90
CA HIS A 474 -4.24 -27.75 -18.45
C HIS A 474 -5.48 -27.96 -19.32
N HIS A 475 -5.27 -28.14 -20.62
CA HIS A 475 -6.36 -28.38 -21.57
C HIS A 475 -6.76 -29.85 -21.51
N HIS A 476 -8.01 -30.10 -21.12
CA HIS A 476 -8.61 -31.42 -21.08
C HIS A 476 -9.73 -31.52 -22.13
N ARG A 477 -9.48 -32.26 -23.20
CA ARG A 477 -10.51 -32.60 -24.18
C ARG A 477 -11.42 -33.69 -23.62
N ALA A 478 -12.69 -33.36 -23.41
CA ALA A 478 -13.67 -34.27 -22.86
C ALA A 478 -13.92 -35.48 -23.77
N VAL A 479 -14.09 -36.65 -23.17
CA VAL A 479 -14.51 -37.88 -23.84
C VAL A 479 -15.84 -38.30 -23.22
N ALA A 480 -16.89 -38.39 -24.04
CA ALA A 480 -18.28 -38.44 -23.59
C ALA A 480 -18.60 -39.56 -22.59
N ASP A 481 -17.92 -40.70 -22.68
CA ASP A 481 -18.11 -41.89 -21.85
C ASP A 481 -17.12 -41.99 -20.68
N ARG A 482 -16.25 -40.97 -20.45
CA ARG A 482 -15.21 -40.99 -19.41
C ARG A 482 -15.11 -39.69 -18.60
N PRO A 483 -16.17 -39.26 -17.91
CA PRO A 483 -16.14 -38.06 -17.07
C PRO A 483 -15.12 -38.14 -15.91
N GLU A 484 -14.79 -39.34 -15.42
CA GLU A 484 -13.83 -39.59 -14.35
C GLU A 484 -12.38 -39.25 -14.72
N ALA A 485 -12.06 -39.19 -16.01
CA ALA A 485 -10.72 -38.83 -16.50
C ALA A 485 -10.30 -37.42 -16.06
N VAL A 486 -11.26 -36.53 -15.77
CA VAL A 486 -11.02 -35.18 -15.25
C VAL A 486 -10.36 -35.24 -13.86
N ARG A 487 -10.85 -36.11 -12.96
CA ARG A 487 -10.31 -36.23 -11.59
C ARG A 487 -8.90 -36.78 -11.57
N TYR A 488 -8.63 -37.83 -12.34
CA TYR A 488 -7.27 -38.38 -12.45
C TYR A 488 -6.26 -37.31 -12.91
N ARG A 489 -6.64 -36.46 -13.87
CA ARG A 489 -5.80 -35.37 -14.35
C ARG A 489 -5.63 -34.27 -13.30
N LEU A 490 -6.69 -33.92 -12.57
CA LEU A 490 -6.65 -32.96 -11.48
C LEU A 490 -5.75 -33.40 -10.34
N ASP A 491 -5.88 -34.64 -9.89
CA ASP A 491 -5.06 -35.19 -8.81
C ASP A 491 -3.57 -35.10 -9.18
N ARG A 492 -3.21 -35.40 -10.43
CA ARG A 492 -1.84 -35.21 -10.92
C ARG A 492 -1.41 -33.74 -10.92
N LEU A 493 -2.23 -32.82 -11.44
CA LEU A 493 -1.89 -31.39 -11.48
C LEU A 493 -1.70 -30.79 -10.08
N ARG A 494 -2.45 -31.26 -9.08
CA ARG A 494 -2.30 -30.81 -7.69
C ARG A 494 -0.96 -31.17 -7.06
N HIS A 495 -0.24 -32.15 -7.61
CA HIS A 495 1.14 -32.43 -7.21
C HIS A 495 2.13 -31.42 -7.79
N ASP A 496 1.79 -30.79 -8.92
CA ASP A 496 2.69 -29.95 -9.72
C ASP A 496 2.43 -28.44 -9.54
N THR A 497 1.24 -28.02 -9.08
CA THR A 497 0.88 -26.60 -8.88
C THR A 497 -0.04 -26.37 -7.68
N ALA A 498 0.17 -25.27 -6.98
CA ALA A 498 -0.60 -24.86 -5.80
C ALA A 498 -2.04 -24.39 -6.12
N LEU A 499 -2.31 -23.99 -7.37
CA LEU A 499 -3.67 -23.78 -7.89
C LEU A 499 -3.73 -24.29 -9.33
N PRO A 500 -4.17 -25.54 -9.55
CA PRO A 500 -4.40 -26.03 -10.90
C PRO A 500 -5.50 -25.22 -11.57
N ALA A 501 -5.27 -24.85 -12.83
CA ALA A 501 -6.29 -24.30 -13.71
C ALA A 501 -6.56 -25.33 -14.82
N VAL A 502 -7.80 -25.74 -14.99
CA VAL A 502 -8.20 -26.72 -16.00
C VAL A 502 -9.15 -26.07 -16.99
N TRP A 503 -8.90 -26.31 -18.27
CA TRP A 503 -9.82 -25.98 -19.34
C TRP A 503 -10.43 -27.24 -19.92
N LEU A 504 -11.71 -27.43 -19.63
CA LEU A 504 -12.54 -28.51 -20.11
C LEU A 504 -13.12 -28.17 -21.50
N ASP A 505 -12.66 -28.86 -22.54
CA ASP A 505 -13.17 -28.71 -23.91
C ASP A 505 -14.25 -29.76 -24.20
N LEU A 506 -15.49 -29.28 -24.29
CA LEU A 506 -16.70 -30.09 -24.42
C LEU A 506 -17.14 -30.32 -25.87
N ARG A 507 -16.36 -29.88 -26.88
CA ARG A 507 -16.74 -30.01 -28.31
C ARG A 507 -16.99 -31.45 -28.73
N ALA A 508 -16.29 -32.41 -28.12
CA ALA A 508 -16.41 -33.82 -28.44
C ALA A 508 -17.55 -34.52 -27.67
N VAL A 509 -18.23 -33.84 -26.75
CA VAL A 509 -19.37 -34.39 -26.00
C VAL A 509 -20.67 -34.07 -26.74
N PRO A 510 -21.40 -35.07 -27.26
CA PRO A 510 -22.70 -34.85 -27.91
C PRO A 510 -23.70 -34.19 -26.96
N THR A 511 -24.59 -33.34 -27.47
CA THR A 511 -25.59 -32.63 -26.64
C THR A 511 -26.42 -33.58 -25.77
N GLY A 512 -26.86 -34.72 -26.32
CA GLY A 512 -27.61 -35.73 -25.56
C GLY A 512 -26.81 -36.44 -24.45
N ALA A 513 -25.48 -36.45 -24.53
CA ALA A 513 -24.60 -37.05 -23.51
C ALA A 513 -24.09 -36.02 -22.48
N LEU A 514 -24.26 -34.73 -22.75
CA LEU A 514 -23.73 -33.65 -21.92
C LEU A 514 -24.26 -33.67 -20.47
N PRO A 515 -25.56 -33.93 -20.18
CA PRO A 515 -26.04 -33.99 -18.80
C PRO A 515 -25.35 -35.08 -17.97
N ALA A 516 -25.23 -36.29 -18.53
CA ALA A 516 -24.57 -37.42 -17.87
C ALA A 516 -23.07 -37.16 -17.66
N TYR A 517 -22.40 -36.61 -18.68
CA TYR A 517 -20.99 -36.21 -18.58
C TYR A 517 -20.79 -35.14 -17.50
N ALA A 518 -21.60 -34.07 -17.51
CA ALA A 518 -21.52 -32.98 -16.54
C ALA A 518 -21.80 -33.45 -15.11
N ALA A 519 -22.79 -34.33 -14.89
CA ALA A 519 -23.04 -34.93 -13.59
C ALA A 519 -21.88 -35.81 -13.10
N GLY A 520 -21.27 -36.57 -14.01
CA GLY A 520 -20.06 -37.34 -13.72
C GLY A 520 -18.89 -36.45 -13.32
N VAL A 521 -18.64 -35.35 -14.04
CA VAL A 521 -17.63 -34.35 -13.67
C VAL A 521 -17.98 -33.69 -12.34
N GLY A 522 -19.22 -33.28 -12.11
CA GLY A 522 -19.66 -32.70 -10.83
C GLY A 522 -19.40 -33.63 -9.64
N THR A 523 -19.65 -34.93 -9.81
CA THR A 523 -19.32 -35.96 -8.82
C THR A 523 -17.81 -36.09 -8.62
N ALA A 524 -17.04 -36.07 -9.71
CA ALA A 524 -15.59 -36.16 -9.70
C ALA A 524 -14.92 -34.97 -8.99
N LEU A 525 -15.55 -33.80 -9.04
CA LEU A 525 -15.11 -32.57 -8.39
C LEU A 525 -15.72 -32.35 -6.99
N SER A 526 -16.56 -33.26 -6.52
CA SER A 526 -17.22 -33.13 -5.22
C SER A 526 -16.20 -33.05 -4.09
N GLY A 527 -16.40 -32.09 -3.18
CA GLY A 527 -15.50 -31.82 -2.06
C GLY A 527 -14.31 -30.91 -2.39
N LEU A 528 -14.14 -30.48 -3.66
CA LEU A 528 -13.18 -29.44 -4.02
C LEU A 528 -13.77 -28.05 -3.84
N THR A 529 -12.92 -27.11 -3.44
CA THR A 529 -13.23 -25.68 -3.39
C THR A 529 -12.78 -25.01 -4.69
N PHE A 530 -13.67 -24.26 -5.34
CA PHE A 530 -13.37 -23.61 -6.61
C PHE A 530 -12.95 -22.16 -6.40
N ALA A 531 -11.85 -21.77 -7.03
CA ALA A 531 -11.39 -20.39 -7.11
C ALA A 531 -12.33 -19.60 -8.04
N THR A 532 -12.72 -18.38 -7.63
CA THR A 532 -13.29 -17.42 -8.56
C THR A 532 -12.24 -16.89 -9.54
N VAL A 533 -12.66 -16.14 -10.56
CA VAL A 533 -11.71 -15.42 -11.44
C VAL A 533 -10.90 -14.43 -10.61
N THR A 534 -11.53 -13.74 -9.66
CA THR A 534 -10.82 -12.84 -8.74
C THR A 534 -9.84 -13.59 -7.84
N ASP A 535 -10.19 -14.76 -7.28
CA ASP A 535 -9.27 -15.56 -6.48
C ASP A 535 -8.05 -16.01 -7.29
N LEU A 536 -8.29 -16.46 -8.53
CA LEU A 536 -7.20 -16.86 -9.42
C LEU A 536 -6.32 -15.66 -9.78
N LEU A 537 -6.92 -14.53 -10.13
CA LEU A 537 -6.22 -13.28 -10.42
C LEU A 537 -5.39 -12.84 -9.23
N ASP A 538 -5.96 -12.74 -8.03
CA ASP A 538 -5.24 -12.35 -6.82
C ASP A 538 -4.04 -13.26 -6.57
N ARG A 539 -4.20 -14.58 -6.75
CA ARG A 539 -3.07 -15.51 -6.60
C ARG A 539 -2.00 -15.33 -7.66
N GLN A 540 -2.37 -15.21 -8.93
CA GLN A 540 -1.38 -15.04 -9.99
C GLN A 540 -0.69 -13.68 -9.88
N VAL A 541 -1.42 -12.62 -9.53
CA VAL A 541 -0.85 -11.31 -9.21
C VAL A 541 0.09 -11.43 -8.01
N SER A 542 -0.33 -12.08 -6.92
CA SER A 542 0.49 -12.26 -5.72
C SER A 542 1.71 -13.17 -5.94
N ALA A 543 1.65 -14.12 -6.88
CA ALA A 543 2.73 -15.06 -7.14
C ALA A 543 3.70 -14.58 -8.23
N GLN A 544 3.21 -13.82 -9.22
CA GLN A 544 3.97 -13.44 -10.41
C GLN A 544 4.34 -11.96 -10.43
N LEU A 545 3.55 -11.11 -9.78
CA LEU A 545 3.72 -9.66 -9.83
C LEU A 545 4.19 -9.04 -8.51
N LEU A 546 3.93 -9.67 -7.35
CA LEU A 546 4.51 -9.31 -6.04
C LEU A 546 5.83 -10.05 -5.77
#